data_AF-A0A3N4J6T6-F1
#
_entry.id   AF-A0A3N4J6T6-F1
#
_cell.length_a   1.000
_cell.length_b   1.000
_cell.length_c   1.000
_cell.angle_alpha   90.00
_cell.angle_beta   90.00
_cell.angle_gamma   90.00
#
_symmetry.space_group_name_H-M   'P 1'
#
loop_
_entity.id
_entity.type
_entity.pdbx_description
1 polymer ?
#
loop_
_entity_poly.entity_id
_entity_poly.type
_entity_poly.pdbx_seq_one_letter_code
_entity_poly.pdbx_strand_id
1 'polypeptide(L)'
;MFDSNDERARVWVKEVGVPFRKKSQGKGIIISDFLFPGGQLCAPDWLPVGDLPDFSLSIESRLILRDDPYMATIKLEYGKNHWWQGEDLVHQVLRVAIPIFESAFPGCQGLFLFDNAPSHAAFAPDALLAKKMNLRPGGEQSILCPGIYSQLGYSYAQEMVDNMGVQKVLKRVLQEWRLWKHGLQVQCRKPGTDKLLKTYLLRGSQTCYTRSIMASQLEFQT
;
A
#
# COMPACT_ATOMS: atom_id res chain seq x y z
N MET A 1 5.89 15.52 -4.32
CA MET A 1 4.79 15.49 -5.29
C MET A 1 4.58 16.93 -5.75
N PHE A 2 4.72 17.20 -7.05
CA PHE A 2 4.40 18.51 -7.62
C PHE A 2 3.12 18.40 -8.44
N ASP A 3 2.11 19.18 -8.08
CA ASP A 3 0.80 19.23 -8.74
C ASP A 3 0.65 20.55 -9.52
N SER A 4 -0.27 20.56 -10.48
CA SER A 4 -0.78 21.72 -11.23
C SER A 4 -1.18 22.93 -10.37
N ASN A 5 -1.38 22.72 -9.06
CA ASN A 5 -1.74 23.75 -8.10
C ASN A 5 -0.51 24.36 -7.38
N ASP A 6 0.68 23.79 -7.59
CA ASP A 6 1.97 24.34 -7.14
C ASP A 6 2.55 25.33 -8.17
N GLU A 7 1.91 25.45 -9.34
CA GLU A 7 2.24 26.46 -10.36
C GLU A 7 1.71 27.87 -10.00
N ARG A 8 2.22 28.91 -10.68
CA ARG A 8 1.85 30.32 -10.42
C ARG A 8 0.33 30.53 -10.43
N ALA A 9 -0.19 31.04 -9.31
CA ALA A 9 -1.62 31.32 -9.06
C ALA A 9 -2.23 32.49 -9.87
N ARG A 10 -1.56 32.99 -10.91
CA ARG A 10 -2.02 34.15 -11.70
C ARG A 10 -2.39 33.72 -13.11
N VAL A 11 -3.63 33.99 -13.51
CA VAL A 11 -4.16 33.71 -14.86
C VAL A 11 -4.86 34.97 -15.37
N TRP A 12 -4.64 35.33 -16.63
CA TRP A 12 -5.38 36.40 -17.29
C TRP A 12 -6.72 35.84 -17.79
N VAL A 13 -7.84 36.40 -17.31
CA VAL A 13 -9.18 35.96 -17.70
C VAL A 13 -9.84 37.08 -18.51
N LYS A 14 -10.38 36.72 -19.68
CA LYS A 14 -10.92 37.68 -20.66
C LYS A 14 -12.35 38.16 -20.35
N GLU A 15 -13.14 37.40 -19.58
CA GLU A 15 -14.52 37.73 -19.20
C GLU A 15 -14.89 37.19 -17.80
N VAL A 16 -16.00 37.67 -17.22
CA VAL A 16 -16.50 37.37 -15.86
C VAL A 16 -16.84 35.88 -15.71
N GLY A 17 -15.82 35.07 -15.45
CA GLY A 17 -15.94 33.67 -15.08
C GLY A 17 -14.88 33.35 -14.03
N VAL A 18 -15.26 32.59 -13.01
CA VAL A 18 -14.29 32.03 -12.06
C VAL A 18 -13.60 30.87 -12.78
N PRO A 19 -12.29 30.92 -13.06
CA PRO A 19 -11.61 29.81 -13.72
C PRO A 19 -11.54 28.63 -12.75
N PHE A 20 -12.50 27.71 -12.83
CA PHE A 20 -12.43 26.44 -12.13
C PHE A 20 -11.37 25.56 -12.80
N ARG A 21 -10.17 25.50 -12.21
CA ARG A 21 -9.19 24.46 -12.56
C ARG A 21 -9.69 23.12 -12.04
N LYS A 22 -9.87 22.15 -12.93
CA LYS A 22 -10.06 20.76 -12.50
C LYS A 22 -8.80 20.32 -11.76
N LYS A 23 -8.96 19.84 -10.52
CA LYS A 23 -7.88 19.31 -9.67
C LYS A 23 -7.08 18.17 -10.30
N SER A 24 -7.52 17.63 -11.44
CA SER A 24 -7.02 16.40 -12.05
C SER A 24 -6.47 16.59 -13.48
N GLN A 25 -6.20 17.81 -13.93
CA GLN A 25 -5.82 18.05 -15.34
C GLN A 25 -4.36 18.45 -15.60
N GLY A 26 -3.51 18.58 -14.60
CA GLY A 26 -2.07 18.66 -14.84
C GLY A 26 -1.40 17.29 -14.75
N LYS A 27 -0.30 17.16 -15.50
CA LYS A 27 0.68 16.09 -15.31
C LYS A 27 1.51 16.46 -14.10
N GLY A 28 1.42 15.69 -13.02
CA GLY A 28 2.35 15.84 -11.92
C GLY A 28 3.55 14.91 -12.10
N ILE A 29 4.62 15.18 -11.37
CA ILE A 29 5.80 14.32 -11.35
C ILE A 29 5.98 13.77 -9.93
N ILE A 30 6.12 12.45 -9.84
CA ILE A 30 6.64 11.77 -8.66
C ILE A 30 8.11 11.49 -8.90
N ILE A 31 8.92 11.79 -7.89
CA ILE A 31 10.34 11.49 -7.85
C ILE A 31 10.53 10.56 -6.67
N SER A 32 11.07 9.37 -6.92
CA SER A 32 11.49 8.42 -5.88
C SER A 32 13.00 8.30 -5.91
N ASP A 33 13.66 8.55 -4.79
CA ASP A 33 15.10 8.76 -4.75
C ASP A 33 15.73 8.24 -3.45
N PHE A 34 17.04 7.97 -3.50
CA PHE A 34 17.83 7.50 -2.37
C PHE A 34 18.91 8.50 -2.05
N LEU A 35 18.83 9.08 -0.85
CA LEU A 35 19.77 10.09 -0.38
C LEU A 35 20.69 9.48 0.67
N PHE A 36 21.97 9.84 0.60
CA PHE A 36 22.98 9.55 1.61
C PHE A 36 23.80 10.84 1.86
N PRO A 37 24.69 10.89 2.87
CA PRO A 37 25.44 12.13 3.17
C PRO A 37 26.20 12.74 1.99
N GLY A 38 26.58 11.94 0.99
CA GLY A 38 27.23 12.39 -0.25
C GLY A 38 26.29 12.87 -1.36
N GLY A 39 24.97 12.90 -1.13
CA GLY A 39 23.97 13.32 -2.11
C GLY A 39 23.06 12.17 -2.55
N GLN A 40 22.71 12.16 -3.84
CA GLN A 40 21.88 11.12 -4.44
C GLN A 40 22.72 9.87 -4.72
N LEU A 41 22.15 8.69 -4.45
CA LEU A 41 22.80 7.42 -4.72
C LEU A 41 23.01 7.24 -6.23
N CYS A 42 24.27 7.21 -6.64
CA CYS A 42 24.70 7.01 -8.01
C CYS A 42 25.71 5.87 -8.11
N ALA A 43 25.74 5.23 -9.26
CA ALA A 43 26.74 4.25 -9.61
C ALA A 43 28.09 4.95 -9.82
N PRO A 44 29.21 4.28 -9.53
CA PRO A 44 30.51 4.87 -9.75
C PRO A 44 30.79 5.09 -11.24
N ASP A 45 31.47 6.18 -11.57
CA ASP A 45 31.76 6.60 -12.96
C ASP A 45 32.52 5.55 -13.79
N TRP A 46 33.28 4.67 -13.12
CA TRP A 46 34.05 3.61 -13.78
C TRP A 46 33.21 2.39 -14.15
N LEU A 47 31.94 2.31 -13.70
CA LEU A 47 31.07 1.19 -14.04
C LEU A 47 30.49 1.38 -15.46
N PRO A 48 30.71 0.42 -16.38
CA PRO A 48 30.15 0.49 -17.73
C PRO A 48 28.62 0.44 -17.70
N VAL A 49 27.97 1.17 -18.62
CA VAL A 49 26.50 1.19 -18.74
C VAL A 49 25.89 -0.21 -18.90
N GLY A 50 26.60 -1.13 -19.57
CA GLY A 50 26.13 -2.51 -19.76
C GLY A 50 26.10 -3.34 -18.47
N ASP A 51 26.85 -2.93 -17.45
CA ASP A 51 26.89 -3.60 -16.14
C ASP A 51 25.96 -2.90 -15.13
N LEU A 52 25.35 -1.78 -15.51
CA LEU A 52 24.33 -1.12 -14.70
C LEU A 52 23.02 -1.92 -14.75
N PRO A 53 22.21 -1.86 -13.69
CA PRO A 53 20.93 -2.54 -13.70
C PRO A 53 20.04 -1.97 -14.80
N ASP A 54 19.64 -2.83 -15.73
CA ASP A 54 18.65 -2.47 -16.73
C ASP A 54 17.29 -2.29 -16.04
N PHE A 55 16.89 -1.03 -15.90
CA PHE A 55 15.55 -0.67 -15.46
C PHE A 55 14.68 -0.22 -16.65
N SER A 56 14.84 -0.85 -17.80
CA SER A 56 13.84 -0.91 -18.88
C SER A 56 12.69 -1.83 -18.45
N LEU A 57 12.11 -1.59 -17.28
CA LEU A 57 10.91 -2.29 -16.86
C LEU A 57 9.71 -1.49 -17.35
N SER A 58 9.22 -1.92 -18.51
CA SER A 58 7.83 -1.77 -18.90
C SER A 58 6.94 -2.41 -17.81
N ILE A 59 6.63 -1.66 -16.76
CA ILE A 59 5.47 -1.97 -15.91
C ILE A 59 4.26 -1.67 -16.78
N GLU A 60 3.86 -2.65 -17.59
CA GLU A 60 2.62 -2.72 -18.38
C GLU A 60 2.06 -1.37 -18.87
N SER A 61 2.84 -0.60 -19.63
CA SER A 61 2.44 0.70 -20.24
C SER A 61 2.63 1.96 -19.38
N ARG A 62 3.27 1.88 -18.20
CA ARG A 62 3.68 3.06 -17.42
C ARG A 62 5.05 3.52 -17.92
N LEU A 63 5.14 4.71 -18.51
CA LEU A 63 6.43 5.35 -18.81
C LEU A 63 7.09 5.72 -17.46
N ILE A 64 7.85 4.78 -16.90
CA ILE A 64 8.78 5.05 -15.81
C ILE A 64 10.07 5.49 -16.48
N LEU A 65 10.40 6.78 -16.34
CA LEU A 65 11.58 7.35 -16.95
C LEU A 65 12.71 7.31 -15.92
N ARG A 66 13.70 6.46 -16.21
CA ARG A 66 15.03 6.59 -15.62
C ARG A 66 15.86 7.40 -16.58
N ASP A 67 15.88 8.72 -16.37
CA ASP A 67 16.58 9.66 -17.26
C ASP A 67 18.10 9.42 -17.28
N ASP A 68 18.65 8.89 -16.18
CA ASP A 68 20.08 8.65 -16.01
C ASP A 68 20.33 7.21 -15.51
N PRO A 69 21.01 6.36 -16.31
CA PRO A 69 21.30 4.97 -15.94
C PRO A 69 22.31 4.82 -14.80
N TYR A 70 22.97 5.90 -14.38
CA TYR A 70 23.85 5.90 -13.20
C TYR A 70 23.10 6.23 -11.92
N MET A 71 21.93 6.87 -11.99
CA MET A 71 21.21 7.36 -10.80
C MET A 71 20.20 6.35 -10.29
N ALA A 72 20.10 6.17 -8.97
CA ALA A 72 19.03 5.36 -8.37
C ALA A 72 17.64 6.02 -8.44
N THR A 73 17.60 7.29 -8.84
CA THR A 73 16.39 8.11 -8.96
C THR A 73 15.45 7.60 -10.06
N ILE A 74 14.16 7.54 -9.75
CA ILE A 74 13.09 7.26 -10.70
C ILE A 74 12.15 8.46 -10.78
N LYS A 75 11.77 8.84 -12.01
CA LYS A 75 10.75 9.85 -12.28
C LYS A 75 9.54 9.22 -12.96
N LEU A 76 8.36 9.53 -12.42
CA LEU A 76 7.08 9.08 -12.95
C LEU A 76 6.20 10.30 -13.22
N GLU A 77 5.78 10.48 -14.47
CA GLU A 77 4.67 11.38 -14.79
C GLU A 77 3.35 10.70 -14.39
N TYR A 78 2.62 11.29 -13.45
CA TYR A 78 1.31 10.80 -13.04
C TYR A 78 0.18 11.64 -13.65
N GLY A 79 -0.87 10.93 -14.07
CA GLY A 79 -2.05 11.48 -14.74
C GLY A 79 -2.78 10.40 -15.55
N LYS A 80 -4.11 10.33 -15.45
CA LYS A 80 -4.96 9.32 -16.12
C LYS A 80 -4.60 7.85 -15.80
N ASN A 81 -4.49 7.50 -14.50
CA ASN A 81 -4.41 6.13 -13.94
C ASN A 81 -3.00 5.57 -13.63
N HIS A 82 -1.93 6.35 -13.77
CA HIS A 82 -0.59 5.91 -13.35
C HIS A 82 -0.26 6.47 -11.97
N TRP A 83 -0.23 5.59 -10.96
CA TRP A 83 0.14 5.91 -9.58
C TRP A 83 1.40 5.14 -9.21
N TRP A 84 2.24 5.74 -8.36
CA TRP A 84 3.35 5.05 -7.70
C TRP A 84 2.80 4.12 -6.61
N GLN A 85 3.13 2.84 -6.70
CA GLN A 85 2.64 1.78 -5.81
C GLN A 85 3.78 1.22 -4.95
N GLY A 86 3.43 0.46 -3.90
CA GLY A 86 4.42 -0.19 -3.04
C GLY A 86 5.32 -1.15 -3.82
N GLU A 87 4.74 -1.84 -4.81
CA GLU A 87 5.45 -2.72 -5.72
C GLU A 87 6.51 -1.95 -6.52
N ASP A 88 6.20 -0.75 -6.99
CA ASP A 88 7.15 0.08 -7.75
C ASP A 88 8.38 0.45 -6.89
N LEU A 89 8.16 0.76 -5.60
CA LEU A 89 9.24 0.98 -4.63
C LEU A 89 10.08 -0.27 -4.40
N VAL A 90 9.44 -1.43 -4.13
CA VAL A 90 10.16 -2.70 -3.90
C VAL A 90 11.01 -3.04 -5.13
N HIS A 91 10.46 -2.87 -6.33
CA HIS A 91 11.19 -3.05 -7.57
C HIS A 91 12.38 -2.10 -7.69
N GLN A 92 12.19 -0.80 -7.41
CA GLN A 92 13.30 0.17 -7.43
C GLN A 92 14.40 -0.20 -6.43
N VAL A 93 14.05 -0.58 -5.20
CA VAL A 93 15.02 -0.96 -4.16
C VAL A 93 15.84 -2.18 -4.60
N LEU A 94 15.15 -3.26 -4.97
CA LEU A 94 15.79 -4.54 -5.27
C LEU A 94 16.56 -4.54 -6.59
N ARG A 95 16.06 -3.81 -7.60
CA ARG A 95 16.62 -3.85 -8.96
C ARG A 95 17.52 -2.67 -9.28
N VAL A 96 17.44 -1.57 -8.55
CA VAL A 96 18.23 -0.35 -8.86
C VAL A 96 19.09 0.06 -7.67
N ALA A 97 18.47 0.35 -6.52
CA ALA A 97 19.18 0.94 -5.40
C ALA A 97 20.24 0.01 -4.80
N ILE A 98 19.90 -1.25 -4.54
CA ILE A 98 20.84 -2.23 -3.96
C ILE A 98 22.03 -2.48 -4.90
N PRO A 99 21.86 -2.82 -6.19
CA PRO A 99 23.00 -3.03 -7.08
C PRO A 99 23.90 -1.79 -7.23
N ILE A 100 23.32 -0.59 -7.30
CA ILE A 100 24.09 0.65 -7.36
C ILE A 100 24.87 0.85 -6.06
N PHE A 101 24.24 0.63 -4.91
CA PHE A 101 24.89 0.72 -3.61
C PHE A 101 26.05 -0.27 -3.48
N GLU A 102 25.85 -1.53 -3.83
CA GLU A 102 26.88 -2.58 -3.76
C GLU A 102 28.08 -2.24 -4.66
N SER A 103 27.83 -1.62 -5.81
CA SER A 103 28.89 -1.18 -6.73
C SER A 103 29.63 0.06 -6.23
N ALA A 104 28.89 1.05 -5.70
CA ALA A 104 29.46 2.30 -5.21
C ALA A 104 30.20 2.13 -3.87
N PHE A 105 29.78 1.17 -3.03
CA PHE A 105 30.29 0.94 -1.69
C PHE A 105 30.59 -0.55 -1.45
N PRO A 106 31.55 -1.13 -2.17
CA PRO A 106 31.86 -2.55 -2.05
C PRO A 106 32.27 -2.91 -0.62
N GLY A 107 31.68 -3.99 -0.09
CA GLY A 107 31.93 -4.48 1.27
C GLY A 107 31.27 -3.69 2.39
N CYS A 108 30.47 -2.66 2.09
CA CYS A 108 29.69 -1.93 3.07
C CYS A 108 28.30 -2.56 3.27
N GLN A 109 27.68 -2.29 4.44
CA GLN A 109 26.29 -2.64 4.70
C GLN A 109 25.41 -1.40 4.56
N GLY A 110 24.34 -1.51 3.76
CA GLY A 110 23.38 -0.43 3.54
C GLY A 110 22.21 -0.50 4.53
N LEU A 111 21.86 0.63 5.15
CA LEU A 111 20.62 0.81 5.89
C LEU A 111 19.71 1.77 5.11
N PHE A 112 18.62 1.25 4.57
CA PHE A 112 17.63 2.04 3.82
C PHE A 112 16.49 2.45 4.75
N LEU A 113 16.26 3.76 4.88
CA LEU A 113 15.18 4.34 5.67
C LEU A 113 14.18 4.99 4.73
N PHE A 114 12.91 4.61 4.85
CA PHE A 114 11.82 5.15 4.05
C PHE A 114 10.96 6.07 4.89
N ASP A 115 10.43 7.15 4.30
CA ASP A 115 9.43 7.98 4.95
C ASP A 115 8.08 7.23 4.97
N ASN A 116 7.23 7.51 5.95
CA ASN A 116 5.94 6.83 6.07
C ASN A 116 4.87 7.48 5.17
N ALA A 117 5.22 7.80 3.92
CA ALA A 117 4.26 8.24 2.93
C ALA A 117 3.10 7.21 2.81
N PRO A 118 1.83 7.64 2.66
CA PRO A 118 0.68 6.72 2.64
C PRO A 118 0.74 5.63 1.56
N SER A 119 1.61 5.78 0.55
CA SER A 119 1.95 4.75 -0.43
C SER A 119 2.55 3.48 0.19
N HIS A 120 3.09 3.54 1.41
CA HIS A 120 3.66 2.38 2.12
C HIS A 120 2.65 1.61 2.98
N ALA A 121 1.41 2.10 3.13
CA ALA A 121 0.33 1.35 3.79
C ALA A 121 -0.34 0.32 2.87
N ALA A 122 0.31 -0.02 1.74
CA ALA A 122 -0.14 -1.03 0.82
C ALA A 122 0.12 -2.42 1.42
N PHE A 123 -0.95 -3.10 1.77
CA PHE A 123 -0.88 -4.49 2.20
C PHE A 123 -0.65 -5.41 1.01
N ALA A 124 0.12 -6.49 1.23
CA ALA A 124 0.31 -7.53 0.22
C ALA A 124 -1.06 -8.02 -0.33
N PRO A 125 -1.11 -8.48 -1.60
CA PRO A 125 -2.35 -8.99 -2.22
C PRO A 125 -3.07 -10.04 -1.36
N ASP A 126 -2.29 -10.89 -0.70
CA ASP A 126 -2.69 -11.99 0.18
C ASP A 126 -2.66 -11.64 1.68
N ALA A 127 -2.37 -10.40 2.06
CA ALA A 127 -2.31 -10.00 3.47
C ALA A 127 -3.64 -10.23 4.23
N LEU A 128 -3.53 -10.68 5.49
CA LEU A 128 -4.64 -10.93 6.40
C LEU A 128 -5.44 -9.66 6.72
N LEU A 129 -6.44 -9.37 5.89
CA LEU A 129 -7.27 -8.20 5.99
C LEU A 129 -8.75 -8.57 6.08
N ALA A 130 -9.39 -8.28 7.21
CA ALA A 130 -10.81 -8.58 7.42
C ALA A 130 -11.72 -7.91 6.37
N LYS A 131 -11.30 -6.76 5.82
CA LYS A 131 -12.01 -6.05 4.73
C LYS A 131 -12.01 -6.83 3.41
N LYS A 132 -10.99 -7.66 3.17
CA LYS A 132 -10.85 -8.53 1.98
C LYS A 132 -11.60 -9.86 2.14
N MET A 133 -12.31 -10.08 3.25
CA MET A 133 -13.06 -11.31 3.48
C MET A 133 -14.58 -11.09 3.38
N ASN A 134 -15.25 -12.06 2.76
CA ASN A 134 -16.71 -12.14 2.68
C ASN A 134 -17.27 -12.85 3.92
N LEU A 135 -18.54 -12.56 4.24
CA LEU A 135 -19.21 -13.20 5.37
C LEU A 135 -19.66 -14.62 5.04
N ARG A 136 -20.18 -14.80 3.83
CA ARG A 136 -20.76 -16.04 3.31
C ARG A 136 -20.01 -16.42 2.03
N PRO A 137 -19.99 -17.70 1.66
CA PRO A 137 -19.44 -18.13 0.38
C PRO A 137 -20.11 -17.40 -0.79
N GLY A 138 -19.33 -17.10 -1.83
CA GLY A 138 -19.78 -16.37 -3.02
C GLY A 138 -19.20 -14.95 -3.12
N GLY A 139 -19.31 -14.39 -4.33
CA GLY A 139 -18.65 -13.13 -4.68
C GLY A 139 -17.13 -13.28 -4.84
N GLU A 140 -16.50 -12.26 -5.41
CA GLU A 140 -15.05 -12.20 -5.52
C GLU A 140 -14.43 -11.97 -4.13
N GLN A 141 -13.37 -12.72 -3.81
CA GLN A 141 -12.61 -12.59 -2.57
C GLN A 141 -11.13 -12.91 -2.83
N SER A 142 -10.23 -12.14 -2.23
CA SER A 142 -8.79 -12.44 -2.28
C SER A 142 -8.46 -13.71 -1.51
N ILE A 143 -7.51 -14.51 -2.03
CA ILE A 143 -6.89 -15.63 -1.31
C ILE A 143 -5.88 -15.02 -0.34
N LEU A 144 -6.06 -15.27 0.96
CA LEU A 144 -5.23 -14.72 2.03
C LEU A 144 -4.20 -15.75 2.49
N CYS A 145 -3.03 -15.29 2.92
CA CYS A 145 -1.98 -16.16 3.45
C CYS A 145 -2.39 -16.77 4.81
N PRO A 146 -1.77 -17.89 5.22
CA PRO A 146 -1.99 -18.47 6.54
C PRO A 146 -1.60 -17.50 7.67
N GLY A 147 -2.32 -17.56 8.78
CA GLY A 147 -2.08 -16.76 9.97
C GLY A 147 -1.72 -17.60 11.19
N ILE A 148 -1.61 -16.95 12.34
CA ILE A 148 -1.46 -17.60 13.64
C ILE A 148 -2.59 -17.11 14.53
N TYR A 149 -3.44 -18.02 14.98
CA TYR A 149 -4.46 -17.70 15.97
C TYR A 149 -3.94 -18.03 17.37
N SER A 150 -4.00 -17.06 18.28
CA SER A 150 -3.56 -17.26 19.67
C SER A 150 -4.72 -17.21 20.65
N GLN A 151 -4.86 -18.25 21.47
CA GLN A 151 -5.90 -18.37 22.49
C GLN A 151 -5.30 -18.91 23.79
N LEU A 152 -5.54 -18.19 24.90
CA LEU A 152 -5.10 -18.59 26.25
C LEU A 152 -3.59 -18.89 26.36
N GLY A 153 -2.76 -18.17 25.61
CA GLY A 153 -1.30 -18.34 25.61
C GLY A 153 -0.78 -19.45 24.69
N TYR A 154 -1.66 -20.15 23.97
CA TYR A 154 -1.29 -21.11 22.93
C TYR A 154 -1.49 -20.50 21.55
N SER A 155 -0.54 -20.78 20.64
CA SER A 155 -0.59 -20.35 19.25
C SER A 155 -0.87 -21.54 18.34
N TYR A 156 -1.79 -21.37 17.41
CA TYR A 156 -2.20 -22.38 16.44
C TYR A 156 -2.03 -21.82 15.03
N ALA A 157 -1.55 -22.64 14.11
CA ALA A 157 -1.56 -22.28 12.69
C ALA A 157 -3.01 -22.14 12.21
N GLN A 158 -3.33 -21.01 11.60
CA GLN A 158 -4.63 -20.74 11.00
C GLN A 158 -4.51 -20.78 9.48
N GLU A 159 -4.94 -21.89 8.88
CA GLU A 159 -5.12 -21.95 7.44
C GLU A 159 -6.28 -21.06 7.02
N MET A 160 -6.04 -20.22 6.01
CA MET A 160 -7.04 -19.31 5.44
C MET A 160 -7.72 -19.90 4.20
N VAL A 161 -7.27 -21.06 3.75
CA VAL A 161 -7.80 -21.81 2.62
C VAL A 161 -8.28 -23.18 3.14
N ASP A 162 -9.33 -23.73 2.55
CA ASP A 162 -9.79 -25.09 2.86
C ASP A 162 -9.09 -26.16 2.01
N ASN A 163 -9.41 -27.42 2.27
CA ASN A 163 -8.78 -28.57 1.60
C ASN A 163 -9.02 -28.62 0.08
N MET A 164 -9.94 -27.82 -0.45
CA MET A 164 -10.24 -27.71 -1.88
C MET A 164 -9.58 -26.49 -2.53
N GLY A 165 -8.74 -25.76 -1.78
CA GLY A 165 -8.12 -24.53 -2.28
C GLY A 165 -9.04 -23.31 -2.23
N VAL A 166 -10.20 -23.40 -1.55
CA VAL A 166 -11.17 -22.31 -1.48
C VAL A 166 -10.90 -21.44 -0.26
N GLN A 167 -10.81 -20.13 -0.48
CA GLN A 167 -10.61 -19.16 0.60
C GLN A 167 -11.73 -19.24 1.65
N LYS A 168 -11.36 -19.37 2.92
CA LYS A 168 -12.29 -19.34 4.05
C LYS A 168 -12.91 -17.95 4.21
N VAL A 169 -14.21 -17.94 4.43
CA VAL A 169 -15.00 -16.75 4.74
C VAL A 169 -14.97 -16.42 6.23
N LEU A 170 -15.28 -15.17 6.59
CA LEU A 170 -15.26 -14.69 7.97
C LEU A 170 -16.03 -15.62 8.93
N LYS A 171 -17.22 -16.08 8.52
CA LYS A 171 -18.05 -16.95 9.36
C LYS A 171 -17.32 -18.25 9.71
N ARG A 172 -16.63 -18.86 8.75
CA ARG A 172 -15.95 -20.15 8.95
C ARG A 172 -14.78 -20.01 9.91
N VAL A 173 -13.92 -19.01 9.70
CA VAL A 173 -12.77 -18.76 10.58
C VAL A 173 -13.23 -18.43 12.01
N LEU A 174 -14.26 -17.59 12.18
CA LEU A 174 -14.78 -17.29 13.51
C LEU A 174 -15.46 -18.49 14.19
N GLN A 175 -16.00 -19.44 13.42
CA GLN A 175 -16.52 -20.69 13.97
C GLN A 175 -15.37 -21.59 14.46
N GLU A 176 -14.28 -21.68 13.68
CA GLU A 176 -13.06 -22.41 14.07
C GLU A 176 -12.48 -21.86 15.39
N TRP A 177 -12.46 -20.52 15.54
CA TRP A 177 -12.00 -19.85 16.77
C TRP A 177 -13.02 -19.78 17.91
N ARG A 178 -14.22 -20.34 17.72
CA ARG A 178 -15.34 -20.26 18.69
C ARG A 178 -15.73 -18.81 19.06
N LEU A 179 -15.50 -17.86 18.16
CA LEU A 179 -15.87 -16.44 18.31
C LEU A 179 -17.19 -16.09 17.60
N TRP A 180 -17.72 -17.00 16.77
CA TRP A 180 -18.97 -16.78 16.06
C TRP A 180 -20.20 -16.79 16.98
N LYS A 181 -21.05 -15.75 16.87
CA LYS A 181 -22.35 -15.65 17.53
C LYS A 181 -23.47 -15.48 16.50
N HIS A 182 -24.64 -16.03 16.80
CA HIS A 182 -25.79 -15.86 15.92
C HIS A 182 -26.19 -14.37 15.84
N GLY A 183 -26.49 -13.88 14.64
CA GLY A 183 -26.91 -12.49 14.42
C GLY A 183 -25.78 -11.47 14.20
N LEU A 184 -24.50 -11.89 14.15
CA LEU A 184 -23.40 -10.99 13.77
C LEU A 184 -23.56 -10.45 12.34
N GLN A 185 -23.43 -9.13 12.19
CA GLN A 185 -23.46 -8.46 10.88
C GLN A 185 -22.04 -8.23 10.34
N VAL A 186 -21.89 -7.99 9.03
CA VAL A 186 -20.56 -7.82 8.42
C VAL A 186 -19.83 -6.57 8.94
N GLN A 187 -20.54 -5.44 8.99
CA GLN A 187 -20.00 -4.12 9.35
C GLN A 187 -21.04 -3.28 10.07
N CYS A 188 -20.54 -2.32 10.87
CA CYS A 188 -21.39 -1.31 11.49
C CYS A 188 -22.14 -0.48 10.47
N ARG A 189 -23.43 -0.25 10.74
CA ARG A 189 -24.06 0.96 10.22
C ARG A 189 -23.27 2.13 10.81
N LYS A 190 -22.65 2.92 9.95
CA LYS A 190 -22.05 4.19 10.36
C LYS A 190 -23.17 4.98 11.06
N PRO A 191 -22.94 5.52 12.28
CA PRO A 191 -23.92 6.42 12.85
C PRO A 191 -24.14 7.55 11.85
N GLY A 192 -25.40 7.87 11.56
CA GLY A 192 -25.74 9.14 10.91
C GLY A 192 -25.10 10.29 11.70
N THR A 193 -24.89 11.41 11.04
CA THR A 193 -24.24 12.63 11.56
C THR A 193 -25.02 13.27 12.72
N ASP A 194 -25.15 12.55 13.83
CA ASP A 194 -25.78 13.01 15.04
C ASP A 194 -24.79 12.83 16.19
N LYS A 195 -24.34 13.95 16.74
CA LYS A 195 -23.21 14.04 17.69
C LYS A 195 -23.48 13.28 18.99
N LEU A 196 -24.72 12.90 19.27
CA LEU A 196 -25.13 12.18 20.48
C LEU A 196 -24.82 10.67 20.46
N LEU A 197 -24.56 10.07 19.28
CA LEU A 197 -24.25 8.64 19.16
C LEU A 197 -22.76 8.31 19.36
N LYS A 198 -21.86 9.29 19.30
CA LYS A 198 -20.41 9.08 19.51
C LYS A 198 -20.08 8.61 20.94
N THR A 199 -20.88 8.99 21.92
CA THR A 199 -20.63 8.71 23.35
C THR A 199 -21.10 7.31 23.78
N TYR A 200 -22.05 6.70 23.06
CA TYR A 200 -22.57 5.36 23.39
C TYR A 200 -21.69 4.20 22.89
N LEU A 201 -20.84 4.41 21.89
CA LEU A 201 -19.91 3.37 21.41
C LEU A 201 -18.68 3.20 22.32
N LEU A 202 -18.39 4.18 23.20
CA LEU A 202 -17.27 4.13 24.14
C LEU A 202 -17.63 3.43 25.47
N ARG A 203 -18.91 3.09 25.70
CA ARG A 203 -19.38 2.38 26.90
C ARG A 203 -19.99 1.03 26.54
N GLY A 204 -19.15 0.03 26.26
CA GLY A 204 -19.52 -1.39 26.40
C GLY A 204 -20.62 -1.93 25.47
N SER A 205 -20.96 -1.26 24.37
CA SER A 205 -21.92 -1.79 23.40
C SER A 205 -21.26 -2.85 22.52
N GLN A 206 -21.53 -4.11 22.87
CA GLN A 206 -21.34 -5.36 22.13
C GLN A 206 -20.82 -5.22 20.68
N THR A 207 -19.68 -5.87 20.41
CA THR A 207 -19.08 -6.11 19.09
C THR A 207 -20.08 -6.80 18.15
N CYS A 208 -20.99 -6.06 17.52
CA CYS A 208 -22.01 -6.65 16.63
C CYS A 208 -21.51 -6.93 15.20
N TYR A 209 -20.17 -6.90 14.98
CA TYR A 209 -19.61 -6.94 13.64
C TYR A 209 -18.47 -7.93 13.45
N THR A 210 -18.67 -8.81 12.48
CA THR A 210 -17.77 -9.89 12.09
C THR A 210 -16.39 -9.38 11.69
N ARG A 211 -16.31 -8.31 10.89
CA ARG A 211 -15.02 -7.72 10.48
C ARG A 211 -14.26 -7.08 11.62
N SER A 212 -14.94 -6.51 12.62
CA SER A 212 -14.29 -5.89 13.77
C SER A 212 -13.68 -6.94 14.70
N ILE A 213 -14.38 -8.06 14.92
CA ILE A 213 -13.85 -9.18 15.71
C ILE A 213 -12.65 -9.81 14.99
N MET A 214 -12.72 -9.94 13.67
CA MET A 214 -11.59 -10.43 12.88
C MET A 214 -10.40 -9.46 12.93
N ALA A 215 -10.63 -8.16 12.67
CA ALA A 215 -9.59 -7.14 12.66
C ALA A 215 -8.96 -6.88 14.04
N SER A 216 -9.62 -7.27 15.13
CA SER A 216 -9.05 -7.18 16.47
C SER A 216 -8.08 -8.32 16.79
N GLN A 217 -8.01 -9.37 15.98
CA GLN A 217 -7.01 -10.43 16.15
C GLN A 217 -5.63 -9.91 15.76
N LEU A 218 -4.60 -10.37 16.48
CA LEU A 218 -3.24 -9.88 16.35
C LEU A 218 -2.72 -10.00 14.91
N GLU A 219 -3.01 -11.11 14.22
CA GLU A 219 -2.54 -11.33 12.85
C GLU A 219 -3.25 -10.47 11.80
N PHE A 220 -4.36 -9.82 12.15
CA PHE A 220 -5.10 -8.88 11.29
C PHE A 220 -4.83 -7.40 11.64
N GLN A 221 -4.00 -7.14 12.66
CA GLN A 221 -3.52 -5.80 13.04
C GLN A 221 -2.18 -5.54 12.33
N THR A 222 -2.24 -5.42 11.00
CA THR A 222 -1.10 -5.01 10.17
C THR A 222 -1.19 -3.52 9.84
#